data_AF-A0A7K4B5I8-F1
#
_entry.id   AF-A0A7K4B5I8-F1
#
_cell.length_a   1.000
_cell.length_b   1.000
_cell.length_c   1.000
_cell.angle_alpha   90.00
_cell.angle_beta   90.00
_cell.angle_gamma   90.00
#
_symmetry.space_group_name_H-M   'P 1'
#
loop_
_entity.id
_entity.type
_entity.pdbx_description
1 polymer ?
#
loop_
_entity_poly.entity_id
_entity_poly.type
_entity_poly.pdbx_seq_one_letter_code
_entity_poly.pdbx_strand_id
1 'polypeptide(L)'
;MMDGNRILRPAAMLAVLLCLLMMTAGAVPPLPAEFYGKVTVDSAPASVGTALIAKINDQVRGKLALTTAGQYGGTGIFDDTLVVAATEDDLKSGNATISF
;
A
#
# COMPACT_ATOMS: atom_id res chain seq x y z
N MET A 1 -42.76 -15.45 30.47
CA MET A 1 -41.39 -15.27 30.99
C MET A 1 -40.45 -15.86 29.93
N MET A 2 -39.95 -15.05 28.99
CA MET A 2 -39.01 -15.55 27.98
C MET A 2 -37.72 -15.94 28.70
N ASP A 3 -37.32 -17.20 28.60
CA ASP A 3 -36.08 -17.68 29.19
C ASP A 3 -34.92 -16.94 28.49
N GLY A 4 -34.34 -15.93 29.14
CA GLY A 4 -33.37 -14.99 28.54
C GLY A 4 -32.16 -15.68 27.89
N ASN A 5 -31.85 -16.91 28.30
CA ASN A 5 -30.78 -17.73 27.74
C ASN A 5 -31.07 -18.24 26.31
N ARG A 6 -32.33 -18.26 25.87
CA ARG A 6 -32.76 -18.71 24.53
C ARG A 6 -32.59 -17.64 23.46
N ILE A 7 -32.56 -16.37 23.87
CA ILE A 7 -32.37 -15.21 22.98
C ILE A 7 -30.94 -14.67 23.08
N LEU A 8 -30.29 -14.77 24.25
CA LEU A 8 -28.91 -14.32 24.44
C LEU A 8 -27.89 -15.13 23.63
N ARG A 9 -28.10 -16.45 23.49
CA ARG A 9 -27.21 -17.34 22.71
C ARG A 9 -27.19 -17.02 21.21
N PRO A 10 -28.33 -16.96 20.50
CA PRO A 10 -28.33 -16.61 19.08
C PRO A 10 -27.91 -15.15 18.85
N ALA A 11 -28.25 -14.22 19.75
CA ALA A 11 -27.79 -12.83 19.66
C ALA A 11 -26.27 -12.71 19.81
N ALA A 12 -25.67 -13.43 20.76
CA ALA A 12 -24.22 -13.48 20.92
C ALA A 12 -23.54 -14.15 19.70
N MET A 13 -24.12 -15.23 19.17
CA MET A 13 -23.58 -15.91 17.99
C MET A 13 -23.66 -15.04 16.72
N LEU A 14 -24.77 -14.29 16.57
CA LEU A 14 -24.94 -13.30 15.50
C LEU A 14 -23.95 -12.14 15.65
N ALA A 15 -23.73 -11.64 16.87
CA ALA A 15 -22.77 -10.56 17.13
C ALA A 15 -21.31 -10.99 16.85
N VAL A 16 -20.94 -12.22 17.20
CA VAL A 16 -19.62 -12.79 16.86
C VAL A 16 -19.46 -12.96 15.35
N LEU A 17 -20.49 -13.46 14.66
CA LEU A 17 -20.49 -13.54 13.19
C LEU A 17 -20.35 -12.16 12.55
N LEU A 18 -21.09 -11.16 13.04
CA LEU A 18 -20.98 -9.79 12.55
C LEU A 18 -19.57 -9.20 12.78
N CYS A 19 -18.93 -9.48 13.92
CA CYS A 19 -17.56 -9.04 14.20
C CYS A 19 -16.52 -9.72 13.29
N LEU A 20 -16.71 -11.00 12.95
CA LEU A 20 -15.81 -11.72 12.05
C LEU A 20 -15.86 -11.16 10.62
N LEU A 21 -16.99 -10.62 10.19
CA LEU A 21 -17.15 -9.99 8.87
C LEU A 21 -16.46 -8.61 8.75
N MET A 22 -16.04 -8.00 9.87
CA MET A 22 -15.38 -6.70 9.89
C MET A 22 -13.85 -6.78 9.73
N MET A 23 -13.27 -7.95 9.47
CA MET A 23 -11.84 -8.08 9.21
C MET A 23 -11.48 -7.37 7.89
N THR A 24 -10.84 -6.21 8.00
CA THR A 24 -10.31 -5.49 6.84
C THR A 24 -9.03 -6.18 6.38
N ALA A 25 -9.05 -6.81 5.20
CA ALA A 25 -7.84 -7.25 4.54
C ALA A 25 -7.02 -6.02 4.12
N GLY A 26 -5.78 -5.92 4.58
CA GLY A 26 -4.85 -4.91 4.08
C GLY A 26 -4.53 -5.21 2.62
N ALA A 27 -5.02 -4.39 1.69
CA ALA A 27 -4.76 -4.56 0.27
C ALA A 27 -3.31 -4.14 -0.05
N VAL A 28 -2.44 -5.12 -0.28
CA VAL A 28 -1.14 -4.85 -0.91
C VAL A 28 -1.37 -4.59 -2.40
N PRO A 29 -0.76 -3.55 -3.00
CA PRO A 29 -0.84 -3.36 -4.44
C PRO A 29 -0.33 -4.61 -5.18
N PRO A 30 -0.96 -5.02 -6.28
CA PRO A 30 -0.40 -6.05 -7.13
C PRO A 30 0.97 -5.59 -7.63
N LEU A 31 1.99 -6.46 -7.49
CA LEU A 31 3.35 -6.20 -7.92
C LEU A 31 3.60 -6.83 -9.30
N PRO A 32 4.37 -6.18 -10.20
CA PRO A 32 4.99 -4.87 -10.03
C PRO A 32 3.97 -3.73 -10.00
N ALA A 33 4.23 -2.72 -9.16
CA ALA A 33 3.37 -1.56 -9.00
C ALA A 33 4.05 -0.30 -9.56
N GLU A 34 3.28 0.53 -10.26
CA GLU A 34 3.74 1.80 -10.83
C GLU A 34 3.17 2.97 -10.04
N PHE A 35 4.03 3.89 -9.63
CA PHE A 35 3.64 5.09 -8.90
C PHE A 35 3.96 6.34 -9.70
N TYR A 36 3.09 7.34 -9.59
CA TYR A 36 3.27 8.67 -10.15
C TYR A 36 2.67 9.70 -9.19
N GLY A 37 3.14 10.94 -9.27
CA GLY A 37 2.57 12.02 -8.49
C GLY A 37 3.52 13.17 -8.22
N LYS A 38 3.24 13.87 -7.12
CA LYS A 38 4.01 15.02 -6.66
C LYS A 38 4.85 14.66 -5.44
N VAL A 39 6.02 15.27 -5.35
CA VAL A 39 6.95 15.08 -4.23
C VAL A 39 7.40 16.43 -3.71
N THR A 40 7.33 16.59 -2.39
CA THR A 40 7.71 17.82 -1.71
C THR A 40 8.69 17.52 -0.59
N VAL A 41 9.72 18.34 -0.47
CA VAL A 41 10.68 18.33 0.64
C VAL A 41 10.51 19.66 1.37
N ASP A 42 10.21 19.61 2.66
CA ASP A 42 9.99 20.81 3.49
C ASP A 42 8.92 21.77 2.91
N SER A 43 7.80 21.22 2.45
CA SER A 43 6.72 21.97 1.76
C SER A 43 7.10 22.62 0.41
N ALA A 44 8.35 22.53 -0.03
CA ALA A 44 8.80 22.95 -1.36
C ALA A 44 8.81 21.77 -2.34
N PRO A 45 8.60 22.00 -3.65
CA PRO A 45 8.76 20.94 -4.66
C PRO A 45 10.20 20.42 -4.66
N ALA A 46 10.37 19.10 -4.62
CA ALA A 46 11.70 18.50 -4.64
C ALA A 46 12.47 18.88 -5.91
N SER A 47 13.77 19.15 -5.79
CA SER A 47 14.57 19.61 -6.92
C SER A 47 14.78 18.51 -7.97
N VAL A 48 15.01 18.92 -9.22
CA VAL A 48 15.44 18.01 -10.30
C VAL A 48 16.70 17.25 -9.86
N GLY A 49 16.76 15.96 -10.17
CA GLY A 49 17.84 15.06 -9.76
C GLY A 49 17.66 14.43 -8.37
N THR A 50 16.61 14.79 -7.63
CA THR A 50 16.26 14.08 -6.38
C THR A 50 15.93 12.63 -6.71
N ALA A 51 16.55 11.69 -5.97
CA ALA A 51 16.29 10.26 -6.14
C ALA A 51 15.13 9.82 -5.23
N LEU A 52 14.03 9.37 -5.83
CA LEU A 52 12.95 8.66 -5.16
C LEU A 52 13.34 7.19 -5.06
N ILE A 53 13.22 6.63 -3.86
CA ILE A 53 13.58 5.25 -3.56
C ILE A 53 12.34 4.58 -2.99
N ALA A 54 11.83 3.57 -3.68
CA ALA A 54 10.80 2.70 -3.13
C ALA A 54 11.44 1.44 -2.57
N LYS A 55 11.02 1.06 -1.37
CA LYS A 55 11.49 -0.13 -0.67
C LYS A 55 10.35 -1.11 -0.45
N ILE A 56 10.66 -2.40 -0.52
CA ILE A 56 9.82 -3.48 0.01
C ILE A 56 10.56 -4.10 1.20
N ASN A 57 9.96 -4.08 2.39
CA ASN A 57 10.58 -4.64 3.60
C ASN A 57 12.02 -4.13 3.83
N ASP A 58 12.22 -2.81 3.70
CA ASP A 58 13.51 -2.09 3.76
C ASP A 58 14.51 -2.33 2.59
N GLN A 59 14.24 -3.29 1.70
CA GLN A 59 15.04 -3.54 0.50
C GLN A 59 14.64 -2.60 -0.63
N VAL A 60 15.60 -1.95 -1.30
CA VAL A 60 15.33 -1.04 -2.43
C VAL A 60 14.86 -1.80 -3.66
N ARG A 61 13.63 -1.52 -4.12
CA ARG A 61 12.96 -2.20 -5.25
C ARG A 61 12.44 -1.30 -6.35
N GLY A 62 12.46 0.01 -6.12
CA GLY A 62 12.22 1.01 -7.14
C GLY A 62 13.15 2.18 -6.93
N LYS A 63 13.63 2.77 -8.02
CA LYS A 63 14.42 4.00 -7.98
C LYS A 63 14.10 4.84 -9.20
N LEU A 64 13.87 6.13 -8.96
CA LEU A 64 13.57 7.10 -10.01
C LEU A 64 14.23 8.43 -9.68
N ALA A 65 14.86 9.08 -10.65
CA ALA A 65 15.37 10.44 -10.48
C ALA A 65 14.36 11.44 -11.06
N LEU A 66 14.08 12.51 -10.32
CA LEU A 66 13.18 13.56 -10.80
C LEU A 66 13.76 14.26 -12.02
N THR A 67 13.02 14.25 -13.12
CA THR A 67 13.31 15.05 -14.32
C THR A 67 12.65 16.42 -14.25
N THR A 68 11.54 16.53 -13.53
CA THR A 68 10.77 17.76 -13.32
C THR A 68 10.66 18.05 -11.82
N ALA A 69 10.84 19.31 -11.42
CA ALA A 69 10.77 19.69 -10.01
C ALA A 69 9.40 19.32 -9.40
N GLY A 70 9.45 18.56 -8.31
CA GLY A 70 8.31 18.12 -7.53
C GLY A 70 7.35 17.17 -8.24
N GLN A 71 7.69 16.59 -9.38
CA GLN A 71 6.81 15.70 -10.17
C GLN A 71 7.57 14.49 -10.70
N TYR A 72 6.94 13.32 -10.62
CA TYR A 72 7.46 12.05 -11.14
C TYR A 72 6.34 11.21 -11.76
N GLY A 73 6.67 10.43 -12.79
CA GLY A 73 5.70 9.68 -13.57
C GLY A 73 4.69 10.56 -14.32
N GLY A 74 3.72 9.90 -14.92
CA GLY A 74 2.65 10.52 -15.70
C GLY A 74 1.68 9.45 -16.21
N THR A 75 0.60 9.89 -16.87
CA THR A 75 -0.38 8.98 -17.47
C THR A 75 -0.02 8.56 -18.89
N GLY A 76 1.05 9.11 -19.46
CA GLY A 76 1.56 8.74 -20.77
C GLY A 76 2.30 7.41 -20.70
N ILE A 77 2.17 6.61 -21.75
CA ILE A 77 2.82 5.29 -21.89
C ILE A 77 4.36 5.37 -21.99
N PHE A 78 4.92 6.58 -22.11
CA PHE A 78 6.37 6.84 -22.18
C PHE A 78 6.86 7.68 -21.00
N ASP A 79 5.99 8.00 -20.04
CA ASP A 79 6.40 8.73 -18.85
C ASP A 79 7.18 7.80 -17.91
N ASP A 80 8.26 8.32 -17.34
CA ASP A 80 9.12 7.55 -16.42
C ASP A 80 8.43 7.46 -15.04
N THR A 81 7.71 6.35 -14.81
CA THR A 81 7.00 6.06 -13.55
C THR A 81 7.93 5.36 -12.56
N LEU A 82 7.66 5.51 -11.26
CA LEU A 82 8.40 4.78 -10.24
C LEU A 82 7.87 3.34 -10.19
N VAL A 83 8.58 2.43 -10.84
CA VAL A 83 8.24 1.00 -10.85
C VAL A 83 8.83 0.32 -9.62
N VAL A 84 7.99 -0.43 -8.91
CA VAL A 84 8.36 -1.20 -7.71
C VAL A 84 8.11 -2.67 -8.00
N ALA A 85 9.18 -3.44 -8.16
CA ALA A 85 9.10 -4.87 -8.46
C ALA A 85 9.55 -5.73 -7.26
N ALA A 86 8.66 -6.61 -6.79
CA ALA A 86 9.05 -7.65 -5.85
C ALA A 86 9.93 -8.71 -6.51
N THR A 87 10.76 -9.34 -5.70
CA THR A 87 11.42 -10.59 -6.06
C THR A 87 10.71 -11.73 -5.33
N GLU A 88 11.08 -12.96 -5.67
CA GLU A 88 10.52 -14.16 -5.03
C GLU A 88 10.72 -14.15 -3.50
N ASP A 89 11.76 -13.48 -3.00
CA ASP A 89 12.06 -13.38 -1.57
C ASP A 89 11.02 -12.53 -0.82
N ASP A 90 10.58 -11.39 -1.36
CA ASP A 90 9.57 -10.54 -0.70
C ASP A 90 8.20 -11.17 -0.69
N LEU A 91 7.89 -11.93 -1.75
CA LEU A 91 6.61 -12.62 -1.88
C LEU A 91 6.50 -13.77 -0.87
N LYS A 92 7.63 -14.40 -0.50
CA LYS A 92 7.65 -15.43 0.56
C LYS A 92 7.29 -14.88 1.93
N SER A 93 7.57 -13.61 2.19
CA SER A 93 7.26 -12.98 3.48
C SER A 93 5.76 -12.75 3.70
N GLY A 94 4.91 -12.89 2.68
CA GLY A 94 3.44 -12.76 2.77
C GLY A 94 2.91 -11.34 3.03
N ASN A 95 3.75 -10.44 3.53
CA ASN A 95 3.39 -9.11 4.02
C ASN A 95 4.27 -8.03 3.37
N ALA A 96 4.35 -8.01 2.04
CA ALA A 96 5.15 -6.99 1.34
C ALA A 96 4.60 -5.58 1.64
N THR A 97 5.41 -4.75 2.29
CA THR A 97 5.04 -3.33 2.56
C THR A 97 5.93 -2.43 1.74
N ILE A 98 5.32 -1.56 0.92
CA ILE A 98 6.03 -0.55 0.13
C ILE A 98 6.22 0.71 0.97
N SER A 99 7.43 1.26 1.00
CA SER A 99 7.77 2.51 1.69
C SER A 99 8.64 3.40 0.80
N PHE A 100 8.59 4.72 1.00
CA PHE A 100 9.25 5.74 0.18
C PHE A 100 10.12 6.67 1.05
#